data_AF-A0A1X2LZM2-F1
#
_entry.id   AF-A0A1X2LZM2-F1
#
_cell.length_a   1.000
_cell.length_b   1.000
_cell.length_c   1.000
_cell.angle_alpha   90.00
_cell.angle_beta   90.00
_cell.angle_gamma   90.00
#
_symmetry.space_group_name_H-M   'P 1'
#
loop_
_entity.id
_entity.type
_entity.pdbx_description
1 polymer ?
#
loop_
_entity_poly.entity_id
_entity_poly.type
_entity_poly.pdbx_seq_one_letter_code
_entity_poly.pdbx_strand_id
1 'polypeptide(L)'
;MLEVAAEPTRRRLLQLLAPGECTVTRLASQFPVTRSAISQHLAILAEVGLVTARKQGRERYYRLDERGVLRLRALLESFWNDELDRLVADATHYPSSRGDFAMAFEKTVVVPLAPAQTFALITRPDRLRRWMAVAARVELRAGGSYRWTVTPGHTASGAVVDVDPGKRVVFTWGWEDHGDPPPGGSTVTVTLTPVGGGTEVRLVHDGLSEEQAARHAEGWNHFLDRLVAAGKHGDAGPDEWAATPDPLDELSCTEATLAVLQHVLRGMDATDLAAPTPCTEYDVSQLADHLMRSLTIIGGAAGAQLPPRDKDAPLETQVADAAQVVLQAWRRRGLDGTVELNSNQVPPTMPVGILSLEFLIHAWDFAIAAGRPLAVSEPVSEYVLGVAHQVITPQARNYAGFAEAVAVPPDAAVLDRLIAFTGRRPAIAPVSTN
;
A
#
# COMPACT_ATOMS: atom_id res chain seq x y z
N MET A 1 30.92 11.28 -2.65
CA MET A 1 31.45 10.55 -1.47
C MET A 1 30.37 9.67 -0.82
N LEU A 2 29.18 10.21 -0.52
CA LEU A 2 28.07 9.47 0.09
C LEU A 2 27.56 8.29 -0.77
N GLU A 3 27.25 8.52 -2.04
CA GLU A 3 26.85 7.46 -2.99
C GLU A 3 27.92 6.38 -3.15
N VAL A 4 29.19 6.79 -3.14
CA VAL A 4 30.33 5.87 -3.20
C VAL A 4 30.40 4.99 -1.96
N ALA A 5 30.15 5.54 -0.76
CA ALA A 5 30.11 4.77 0.47
C ALA A 5 28.85 3.89 0.62
N ALA A 6 27.74 4.25 -0.05
CA ALA A 6 26.46 3.55 0.05
C ALA A 6 26.43 2.20 -0.70
N GLU A 7 27.31 2.00 -1.69
CA GLU A 7 27.38 0.75 -2.42
C GLU A 7 27.75 -0.43 -1.49
N PRO A 8 27.03 -1.56 -1.55
CA PRO A 8 27.12 -2.64 -0.55
C PRO A 8 28.54 -3.17 -0.30
N THR A 9 29.33 -3.40 -1.35
CA THR A 9 30.68 -3.96 -1.27
C THR A 9 31.64 -2.97 -0.63
N ARG A 10 31.62 -1.70 -1.06
CA ARG A 10 32.43 -0.61 -0.48
C ARG A 10 32.06 -0.33 0.98
N ARG A 11 30.77 -0.30 1.31
CA ARG A 11 30.31 -0.18 2.70
C ARG A 11 30.86 -1.30 3.59
N ARG A 12 30.81 -2.54 3.10
CA ARG A 12 31.36 -3.70 3.83
C ARG A 12 32.87 -3.62 3.99
N LEU A 13 33.60 -3.17 2.96
CA LEU A 13 35.04 -2.93 3.05
C LEU A 13 35.39 -1.89 4.13
N LEU A 14 34.63 -0.78 4.20
CA LEU A 14 34.81 0.24 5.24
C LEU A 14 34.57 -0.33 6.65
N GLN A 15 33.56 -1.19 6.83
CA GLN A 15 33.30 -1.87 8.10
C GLN A 15 34.44 -2.83 8.50
N LEU A 16 34.99 -3.58 7.55
CA LEU A 16 36.11 -4.50 7.79
C LEU A 16 37.41 -3.77 8.13
N LEU A 17 37.56 -2.53 7.69
CA LEU A 17 38.70 -1.66 7.98
C LEU A 17 38.54 -0.84 9.27
N ALA A 18 37.33 -0.78 9.84
CA ALA A 18 37.06 -0.04 11.07
C ALA A 18 37.91 -0.49 12.28
N PRO A 19 38.18 -1.79 12.49
CA PRO A 19 39.05 -2.25 13.58
C PRO A 19 40.55 -1.96 13.37
N GLY A 20 40.98 -1.64 12.15
CA GLY A 20 42.38 -1.36 11.84
C GLY A 20 42.83 -1.73 10.43
N GLU A 21 44.11 -1.50 10.15
CA GLU A 21 44.75 -1.71 8.85
C GLU A 21 44.71 -3.20 8.43
N CYS A 22 44.32 -3.49 7.18
CA CYS A 22 44.23 -4.85 6.63
C CYS A 22 44.86 -4.96 5.23
N THR A 23 45.38 -6.14 4.86
CA THR A 23 45.91 -6.38 3.51
C THR A 23 44.78 -6.60 2.50
N VAL A 24 45.03 -6.23 1.25
CA VAL A 24 44.08 -6.51 0.15
C VAL A 24 43.76 -8.00 0.01
N THR A 25 44.72 -8.89 0.32
CA THR A 25 44.53 -10.34 0.26
C THR A 25 43.54 -10.80 1.33
N ARG A 26 43.68 -10.28 2.57
CA ARG A 26 42.77 -10.59 3.67
C ARG A 26 41.38 -9.99 3.47
N LEU A 27 41.30 -8.79 2.88
CA LEU A 27 40.01 -8.19 2.55
C LEU A 27 39.32 -9.00 1.44
N ALA A 28 40.04 -9.39 0.39
CA ALA A 28 39.45 -10.13 -0.72
C ALA A 28 38.92 -11.51 -0.34
N SER A 29 39.52 -12.18 0.67
CA SER A 29 39.02 -13.48 1.14
C SER A 29 37.65 -13.40 1.85
N GLN A 30 37.16 -12.20 2.16
CA GLN A 30 35.84 -11.98 2.78
C GLN A 30 34.71 -11.79 1.75
N PHE A 31 35.00 -11.87 0.45
CA PHE A 31 34.03 -11.63 -0.60
C PHE A 31 34.03 -12.75 -1.65
N PRO A 32 32.88 -13.06 -2.27
CA PRO A 32 32.77 -14.06 -3.34
C PRO A 32 33.29 -13.57 -4.70
N VAL A 33 34.02 -12.44 -4.74
CA VAL A 33 34.50 -11.80 -5.98
C VAL A 33 36.02 -11.86 -6.08
N THR A 34 36.54 -11.60 -7.28
CA THR A 34 37.99 -11.66 -7.51
C THR A 34 38.74 -10.58 -6.71
N ARG A 35 40.00 -10.86 -6.37
CA ARG A 35 40.91 -9.88 -5.76
C ARG A 35 41.07 -8.61 -6.61
N SER A 36 40.96 -8.74 -7.93
CA SER A 36 40.98 -7.59 -8.85
C SER A 36 39.77 -6.68 -8.63
N ALA A 37 38.57 -7.22 -8.50
CA ALA A 37 37.35 -6.47 -8.19
C ALA A 37 37.45 -5.73 -6.84
N ILE A 38 37.95 -6.40 -5.80
CA ILE A 38 38.18 -5.75 -4.49
C ILE A 38 39.23 -4.64 -4.57
N SER A 39 40.27 -4.83 -5.40
CA SER A 39 41.26 -3.78 -5.63
C SER A 39 40.67 -2.56 -6.33
N GLN A 40 39.72 -2.76 -7.26
CA GLN A 40 38.99 -1.67 -7.92
C GLN A 40 38.10 -0.90 -6.93
N HIS A 41 37.34 -1.60 -6.08
CA HIS A 41 36.54 -0.94 -5.04
C HIS A 41 37.40 -0.14 -4.04
N LEU A 42 38.55 -0.69 -3.65
CA LEU A 42 39.51 0.02 -2.78
C LEU A 42 40.15 1.22 -3.48
N ALA A 43 40.36 1.16 -4.80
CA ALA A 43 40.84 2.30 -5.57
C ALA A 43 39.80 3.44 -5.59
N ILE A 44 38.52 3.12 -5.84
CA ILE A 44 37.41 4.09 -5.80
C ILE A 44 37.30 4.71 -4.39
N LEU A 45 37.39 3.90 -3.34
CA LEU A 45 37.38 4.40 -1.95
C LEU A 45 38.59 5.30 -1.65
N ALA A 46 39.76 5.00 -2.23
CA ALA A 46 40.96 5.82 -2.06
C ALA A 46 40.84 7.15 -2.84
N GLU A 47 40.21 7.12 -4.01
CA GLU A 47 39.97 8.30 -4.85
C GLU A 47 39.05 9.32 -4.17
N VAL A 48 37.97 8.86 -3.54
CA VAL A 48 37.12 9.73 -2.70
C VAL A 48 37.75 10.02 -1.33
N GLY A 49 38.94 9.47 -1.05
CA GLY A 49 39.70 9.71 0.16
C GLY A 49 39.08 9.13 1.42
N LEU A 50 38.36 8.00 1.34
CA LEU A 50 37.82 7.27 2.50
C LEU A 50 38.80 6.23 3.07
N VAL A 51 39.76 5.79 2.26
CA VAL A 51 40.82 4.87 2.68
C VAL A 51 42.17 5.38 2.21
N THR A 52 43.23 5.06 2.94
CA THR A 52 44.61 5.23 2.49
C THR A 52 45.27 3.87 2.29
N ALA A 53 46.25 3.84 1.39
CA ALA A 53 46.98 2.62 1.08
C ALA A 53 48.48 2.80 1.34
N ARG A 54 49.09 1.83 2.03
CA ARG A 54 50.53 1.77 2.26
C ARG A 54 51.09 0.48 1.69
N LYS A 55 52.26 0.56 1.07
CA LYS A 55 53.00 -0.62 0.59
C LYS A 55 54.03 -1.04 1.64
N GLN A 56 54.03 -2.32 2.00
CA GLN A 56 55.07 -2.91 2.86
C GLN A 56 55.50 -4.23 2.23
N GLY A 57 56.73 -4.27 1.70
CA GLY A 57 57.22 -5.39 0.92
C GLY A 57 56.37 -5.64 -0.34
N ARG A 58 55.87 -6.87 -0.48
CA ARG A 58 54.99 -7.30 -1.59
C ARG A 58 53.50 -7.06 -1.32
N GLU A 59 53.14 -6.61 -0.12
CA GLU A 59 51.76 -6.44 0.29
C GLU A 59 51.34 -4.97 0.28
N ARG A 60 50.04 -4.76 0.03
CA ARG A 60 49.40 -3.45 0.10
C ARG A 60 48.35 -3.51 1.21
N TYR A 61 48.54 -2.62 2.16
CA TYR A 61 47.73 -2.45 3.34
C TYR A 61 46.80 -1.27 3.14
N TYR A 62 45.55 -1.41 3.58
CA TYR A 62 44.53 -0.38 3.54
C TYR A 62 44.05 -0.09 4.95
N ARG A 63 43.79 1.18 5.24
CA ARG A 63 43.16 1.65 6.48
C ARG A 63 42.18 2.76 6.14
N LEU A 64 41.22 3.01 7.04
CA LEU A 64 40.36 4.19 6.90
C LEU A 64 41.20 5.48 6.95
N ASP A 65 40.83 6.45 6.11
CA ASP A 65 41.33 7.81 6.26
C ASP A 65 40.46 8.54 7.27
N GLU A 66 41.01 8.89 8.44
CA GLU A 66 40.27 9.57 9.51
C GLU A 66 39.64 10.87 9.02
N ARG A 67 40.36 11.64 8.19
CA ARG A 67 39.85 12.89 7.62
C ARG A 67 38.71 12.62 6.63
N GLY A 68 38.84 11.59 5.80
CA GLY A 68 37.80 11.10 4.90
C GLY A 68 36.54 10.67 5.62
N VAL A 69 36.69 9.88 6.69
CA VAL A 69 35.58 9.42 7.51
C VAL A 69 34.92 10.59 8.23
N LEU A 70 35.67 11.58 8.72
CA LEU A 70 35.11 12.81 9.28
C LEU A 70 34.35 13.63 8.23
N ARG A 71 34.83 13.72 6.99
CA ARG A 71 34.08 14.35 5.89
C ARG A 71 32.80 13.58 5.55
N LEU A 72 32.86 12.25 5.48
CA LEU A 72 31.68 11.42 5.24
C LEU A 72 30.67 11.54 6.38
N ARG A 73 31.15 11.58 7.63
CA ARG A 73 30.33 11.83 8.80
C ARG A 73 29.71 13.23 8.75
N ALA A 74 30.47 14.26 8.42
CA ALA A 74 29.95 15.61 8.26
C ALA A 74 28.94 15.73 7.12
N LEU A 75 29.09 14.96 6.02
CA LEU A 75 28.11 14.89 4.93
C LEU A 75 26.85 14.13 5.33
N LEU A 76 26.98 13.08 6.15
CA LEU A 76 25.84 12.36 6.73
C LEU A 76 25.11 13.23 7.74
N GLU A 77 25.86 13.92 8.59
CA GLU A 77 25.35 14.88 9.57
C GLU A 77 24.75 16.09 8.86
N SER A 78 25.30 16.63 7.77
CA SER A 78 24.69 17.72 7.02
C SER A 78 23.48 17.27 6.22
N PHE A 79 23.45 16.04 5.70
CA PHE A 79 22.25 15.50 5.06
C PHE A 79 21.11 15.33 6.08
N TRP A 80 21.43 14.91 7.31
CA TRP A 80 20.46 14.85 8.40
C TRP A 80 20.15 16.22 8.98
N ASN A 81 21.12 17.12 9.08
CA ASN A 81 20.95 18.47 9.61
C ASN A 81 20.31 19.41 8.60
N ASP A 82 20.43 19.28 7.28
CA ASP A 82 19.70 20.16 6.35
C ASP A 82 18.21 19.81 6.28
N GLU A 83 17.85 18.57 6.60
CA GLU A 83 16.47 18.09 6.75
C GLU A 83 15.95 18.38 8.17
N LEU A 84 16.76 18.11 9.21
CA LEU A 84 16.45 18.43 10.60
C LEU A 84 16.51 19.92 10.90
N ASP A 85 17.34 20.72 10.24
CA ASP A 85 17.43 22.18 10.34
C ASP A 85 16.38 22.84 9.45
N ARG A 86 15.85 22.18 8.40
CA ARG A 86 14.57 22.60 7.81
C ARG A 86 13.42 22.35 8.79
N LEU A 87 13.37 21.18 9.41
CA LEU A 87 12.40 20.86 10.47
C LEU A 87 12.57 21.74 11.72
N VAL A 88 13.80 22.11 12.08
CA VAL A 88 14.14 22.93 13.25
C VAL A 88 14.06 24.42 12.91
N ALA A 89 14.38 24.89 11.71
CA ALA A 89 14.13 26.26 11.29
C ALA A 89 12.62 26.55 11.21
N ASP A 90 11.82 25.59 10.73
CA ASP A 90 10.35 25.64 10.84
C ASP A 90 9.89 25.60 12.30
N ALA A 91 10.56 24.82 13.17
CA ALA A 91 10.24 24.77 14.59
C ALA A 91 10.82 25.94 15.44
N THR A 92 11.81 26.68 14.95
CA THR A 92 12.51 27.77 15.67
C THR A 92 12.14 29.16 15.16
N HIS A 93 11.41 29.25 14.03
CA HIS A 93 10.58 30.42 13.72
C HIS A 93 9.27 30.47 14.54
N TYR A 94 9.10 29.57 15.51
CA TYR A 94 8.04 29.66 16.51
C TYR A 94 8.33 30.85 17.45
N PRO A 95 7.57 31.95 17.37
CA PRO A 95 7.72 33.03 18.34
C PRO A 95 7.35 32.47 19.72
N SER A 96 8.11 32.87 20.73
CA SER A 96 7.82 32.65 22.15
C SER A 96 6.56 33.43 22.59
N SER A 97 5.42 33.15 21.97
CA SER A 97 4.09 33.60 22.38
C SER A 97 3.18 32.39 22.32
N ARG A 98 2.81 31.93 23.50
CA ARG A 98 1.91 30.81 23.83
C ARG A 98 0.45 31.16 23.43
N GLY A 99 0.24 31.52 22.17
CA GLY A 99 -0.96 32.23 21.68
C GLY A 99 -1.71 31.58 20.50
N ASP A 100 -1.06 31.20 19.39
CA ASP A 100 -1.80 31.14 18.10
C ASP A 100 -1.62 29.88 17.20
N PHE A 101 -1.07 28.75 17.67
CA PHE A 101 -1.06 27.50 16.88
C PHE A 101 -1.32 26.24 17.71
N ALA A 102 -2.60 25.98 18.03
CA ALA A 102 -3.07 24.67 18.46
C ALA A 102 -4.57 24.53 18.20
N MET A 103 -4.97 24.48 16.93
CA MET A 103 -6.32 24.05 16.58
C MET A 103 -6.31 22.54 16.38
N ALA A 104 -6.86 21.83 17.37
CA ALA A 104 -7.11 20.41 17.30
C ALA A 104 -8.50 20.17 16.72
N PHE A 105 -8.64 19.22 15.80
CA PHE A 105 -9.95 18.64 15.56
C PHE A 105 -10.26 17.65 16.68
N GLU A 106 -11.42 17.76 17.32
CA GLU A 106 -11.89 16.81 18.33
C GLU A 106 -13.31 16.36 18.00
N LYS A 107 -13.55 15.05 18.01
CA LYS A 107 -14.89 14.46 17.91
C LYS A 107 -15.03 13.26 18.82
N THR A 108 -16.20 13.13 19.41
CA THR A 108 -16.59 12.00 20.25
C THR A 108 -17.80 11.29 19.68
N VAL A 109 -17.76 9.96 19.61
CA VAL A 109 -18.88 9.11 19.21
C VAL A 109 -19.03 7.92 20.16
N VAL A 110 -20.20 7.30 20.21
CA VAL A 110 -20.42 6.06 20.98
C VAL A 110 -20.59 4.88 20.02
N VAL A 111 -19.67 3.92 20.12
CA VAL A 111 -19.72 2.65 19.37
C VAL A 111 -20.37 1.60 20.27
N PRO A 112 -21.41 0.87 19.81
CA PRO A 112 -22.18 -0.07 20.63
C PRO A 112 -21.45 -1.42 20.81
N LEU A 113 -20.17 -1.38 21.16
CA LEU A 113 -19.31 -2.52 21.39
C LEU A 113 -18.51 -2.32 22.69
N ALA A 114 -18.00 -3.40 23.26
CA ALA A 114 -17.11 -3.34 24.41
C ALA A 114 -15.74 -2.73 24.02
N PRO A 115 -14.98 -2.12 24.94
CA PRO A 115 -13.73 -1.41 24.62
C PRO A 115 -12.72 -2.25 23.84
N ALA A 116 -12.58 -3.54 24.17
CA ALA A 116 -11.67 -4.44 23.45
C ALA A 116 -12.09 -4.65 21.99
N GLN A 117 -13.39 -4.75 21.70
CA GLN A 117 -13.92 -4.90 20.35
C GLN A 117 -13.81 -3.60 19.56
N THR A 118 -14.12 -2.47 20.19
CA THR A 118 -13.95 -1.12 19.61
C THR A 118 -12.49 -0.84 19.29
N PHE A 119 -11.57 -1.18 20.20
CA PHE A 119 -10.13 -1.06 19.97
C PHE A 119 -9.67 -1.91 18.79
N ALA A 120 -10.17 -3.14 18.66
CA ALA A 120 -9.91 -3.98 17.51
C ALA A 120 -10.42 -3.36 16.20
N LEU A 121 -11.60 -2.69 16.20
CA LEU A 121 -12.12 -1.97 15.03
C LEU A 121 -11.18 -0.87 14.52
N ILE A 122 -10.44 -0.23 15.42
CA ILE A 122 -9.59 0.93 15.12
C ILE A 122 -8.13 0.51 14.82
N THR A 123 -7.70 -0.68 15.25
CA THR A 123 -6.27 -1.05 15.20
C THR A 123 -5.95 -2.27 14.34
N ARG A 124 -6.93 -3.14 14.05
CA ARG A 124 -6.68 -4.34 13.25
C ARG A 124 -6.95 -4.09 11.76
N PRO A 125 -6.04 -4.48 10.84
CA PRO A 125 -6.25 -4.37 9.40
C PRO A 125 -7.59 -4.92 8.91
N ASP A 126 -7.95 -6.15 9.29
CA ASP A 126 -9.19 -6.80 8.88
C ASP A 126 -10.46 -6.03 9.30
N ARG A 127 -10.33 -5.23 10.37
CA ARG A 127 -11.42 -4.45 10.95
C ARG A 127 -11.47 -3.01 10.47
N LEU A 128 -10.32 -2.37 10.23
CA LEU A 128 -10.24 -1.06 9.57
C LEU A 128 -10.94 -1.08 8.20
N ARG A 129 -10.86 -2.22 7.50
CA ARG A 129 -11.55 -2.45 6.23
C ARG A 129 -13.08 -2.43 6.29
N ARG A 130 -13.65 -2.51 7.49
CA ARG A 130 -15.11 -2.46 7.70
C ARG A 130 -15.68 -1.05 7.59
N TRP A 131 -14.87 -0.01 7.75
CA TRP A 131 -15.38 1.35 7.91
C TRP A 131 -14.52 2.46 7.31
N MET A 132 -13.19 2.30 7.21
CA MET A 132 -12.30 3.40 6.84
C MET A 132 -11.34 3.12 5.69
N ALA A 133 -10.78 1.91 5.60
CA ALA A 133 -9.66 1.65 4.70
C ALA A 133 -10.01 0.63 3.61
N VAL A 134 -9.49 0.83 2.40
CA VAL A 134 -9.47 -0.21 1.36
C VAL A 134 -8.41 -1.26 1.71
N ALA A 135 -7.21 -0.80 2.03
CA ALA A 135 -6.06 -1.62 2.43
C ALA A 135 -5.39 -1.02 3.67
N ALA A 136 -4.90 -1.86 4.58
CA ALA A 136 -4.34 -1.40 5.84
C ALA A 136 -3.19 -2.30 6.32
N ARG A 137 -2.02 -1.72 6.61
CA ARG A 137 -0.94 -2.37 7.36
C ARG A 137 -0.80 -1.64 8.68
N VAL A 138 -0.68 -2.40 9.77
CA VAL A 138 -0.46 -1.85 11.11
C VAL A 138 0.53 -2.74 11.84
N GLU A 139 1.66 -2.18 12.26
CA GLU A 139 2.53 -2.77 13.28
C GLU A 139 2.15 -2.16 14.64
N LEU A 140 1.21 -2.80 15.34
CA LEU A 140 0.63 -2.24 16.57
C LEU A 140 1.58 -2.37 17.78
N ARG A 141 2.58 -1.49 17.82
CA ARG A 141 3.55 -1.33 18.92
C ARG A 141 4.15 0.07 18.81
N ALA A 142 4.60 0.66 19.91
CA ALA A 142 5.32 1.94 19.86
C ALA A 142 6.52 1.85 18.88
N GLY A 143 6.63 2.85 18.00
CA GLY A 143 7.59 2.90 16.89
C GLY A 143 7.25 2.01 15.69
N GLY A 144 6.15 1.26 15.73
CA GLY A 144 5.69 0.44 14.61
C GLY A 144 5.07 1.28 13.50
N SER A 145 5.35 0.93 12.25
CA SER A 145 4.81 1.64 11.09
C SER A 145 3.36 1.24 10.78
N TYR A 146 2.59 2.15 10.19
CA TYR A 146 1.32 1.83 9.56
C TYR A 146 1.20 2.54 8.20
N ARG A 147 0.34 2.00 7.34
CA ARG A 147 -0.02 2.59 6.04
C ARG A 147 -1.43 2.17 5.67
N TRP A 148 -2.30 3.13 5.41
CA TRP A 148 -3.71 2.94 5.08
C TRP A 148 -4.03 3.60 3.75
N THR A 149 -4.55 2.84 2.79
CA THR A 149 -5.29 3.43 1.67
C THR A 149 -6.69 3.73 2.20
N VAL A 150 -6.95 5.01 2.48
CA VAL A 150 -8.21 5.47 3.10
C VAL A 150 -9.31 5.41 2.05
N THR A 151 -9.11 6.12 0.95
CA THR A 151 -9.87 5.99 -0.29
C THR A 151 -8.89 5.71 -1.44
N PRO A 152 -9.34 5.11 -2.56
CA PRO A 152 -8.49 4.90 -3.72
C PRO A 152 -7.80 6.20 -4.17
N GLY A 153 -6.47 6.17 -4.33
CA GLY A 153 -5.67 7.36 -4.62
C GLY A 153 -5.20 8.17 -3.40
N HIS A 154 -5.73 7.87 -2.20
CA HIS A 154 -5.40 8.61 -0.97
C HIS A 154 -4.89 7.68 0.13
N THR A 155 -3.57 7.71 0.33
CA THR A 155 -2.87 6.91 1.32
C THR A 155 -2.37 7.77 2.48
N ALA A 156 -2.77 7.43 3.70
CA ALA A 156 -2.18 7.94 4.93
C ALA A 156 -1.10 6.98 5.46
N SER A 157 -0.02 7.52 6.01
CA SER A 157 1.00 6.72 6.70
C SER A 157 1.68 7.44 7.85
N GLY A 158 2.32 6.66 8.71
CA GLY A 158 2.99 7.16 9.91
C GLY A 158 3.48 6.05 10.82
N ALA A 159 3.67 6.40 12.09
CA ALA A 159 4.12 5.50 13.13
C ALA A 159 3.18 5.54 14.34
N VAL A 160 2.98 4.38 14.95
CA VAL A 160 2.34 4.25 16.26
C VAL A 160 3.28 4.85 17.31
N VAL A 161 2.80 5.87 18.02
CA VAL A 161 3.57 6.58 19.05
C VAL A 161 3.41 5.88 20.39
N ASP A 162 2.17 5.58 20.78
CA ASP A 162 1.82 4.97 22.06
C ASP A 162 0.61 4.05 21.90
N VAL A 163 0.54 3.00 22.72
CA VAL A 163 -0.57 2.05 22.68
C VAL A 163 -0.84 1.47 24.07
N ASP A 164 -2.06 1.68 24.56
CA ASP A 164 -2.64 1.03 25.73
C ASP A 164 -3.83 0.17 25.27
N PRO A 165 -3.65 -1.16 25.11
CA PRO A 165 -4.65 -2.05 24.54
C PRO A 165 -6.03 -1.91 25.20
N GLY A 166 -7.06 -1.65 24.38
CA GLY A 166 -8.44 -1.50 24.85
C GLY A 166 -8.77 -0.12 25.42
N LYS A 167 -7.81 0.82 25.49
CA LYS A 167 -8.00 2.13 26.11
C LYS A 167 -7.52 3.30 25.26
N ARG A 168 -6.36 3.20 24.62
CA ARG A 168 -5.77 4.33 23.88
C ARG A 168 -4.82 3.86 22.79
N VAL A 169 -4.84 4.56 21.66
CA VAL A 169 -3.80 4.46 20.64
C VAL A 169 -3.46 5.87 20.15
N VAL A 170 -2.17 6.14 19.99
CA VAL A 170 -1.63 7.38 19.44
C VAL A 170 -0.78 7.03 18.24
N PHE A 171 -0.98 7.71 17.13
CA PHE A 171 -0.19 7.53 15.93
C PHE A 171 -0.01 8.85 15.21
N THR A 172 1.13 9.02 14.55
CA THR A 172 1.35 10.18 13.68
C THR A 172 0.51 10.04 12.42
N TRP A 173 0.20 11.14 11.73
CA TRP A 173 -0.63 11.16 10.53
C TRP A 173 -0.04 12.05 9.45
N GLY A 174 -0.35 11.71 8.20
CA GLY A 174 -0.07 12.49 7.01
C GLY A 174 -0.29 11.69 5.72
N TRP A 175 -0.35 12.40 4.60
CA TRP A 175 -0.71 11.86 3.29
C TRP A 175 0.54 11.62 2.43
N GLU A 176 0.67 10.42 1.86
CA GLU A 176 1.78 10.10 0.96
C GLU A 176 1.65 10.79 -0.40
N ASP A 177 0.41 10.91 -0.92
CA ASP A 177 0.19 11.32 -2.30
C ASP A 177 0.37 12.84 -2.51
N HIS A 178 -0.15 13.66 -1.59
CA HIS A 178 -0.08 15.13 -1.68
C HIS A 178 0.74 15.79 -0.56
N GLY A 179 1.13 15.05 0.48
CA GLY A 179 2.06 15.54 1.49
C GLY A 179 1.52 16.64 2.40
N ASP A 180 0.20 16.79 2.54
CA ASP A 180 -0.40 17.91 3.28
C ASP A 180 -1.48 17.43 4.30
N PRO A 181 -1.09 17.16 5.57
CA PRO A 181 0.27 17.22 6.11
C PRO A 181 1.13 16.04 5.63
N PRO A 182 2.48 16.15 5.65
CA PRO A 182 3.35 15.05 5.25
C PRO A 182 3.27 13.92 6.28
N PRO A 183 3.59 12.66 5.92
CA PRO A 183 3.59 11.55 6.85
C PRO A 183 4.44 11.86 8.09
N GLY A 184 3.82 11.83 9.28
CA GLY A 184 4.48 12.22 10.53
C GLY A 184 4.25 13.68 10.96
N GLY A 185 3.67 14.52 10.11
CA GLY A 185 3.51 15.97 10.33
C GLY A 185 2.39 16.33 11.31
N SER A 186 1.50 15.39 11.63
CA SER A 186 0.39 15.58 12.57
C SER A 186 0.23 14.35 13.48
N THR A 187 -0.62 14.41 14.50
CA THR A 187 -0.84 13.30 15.46
C THR A 187 -2.31 13.07 15.74
N VAL A 188 -2.73 11.81 15.67
CA VAL A 188 -4.07 11.37 16.03
C VAL A 188 -4.01 10.57 17.33
N THR A 189 -4.79 11.01 18.31
CA THR A 189 -5.02 10.30 19.57
C THR A 189 -6.44 9.79 19.62
N VAL A 190 -6.61 8.48 19.79
CA VAL A 190 -7.92 7.86 20.01
C VAL A 190 -7.98 7.29 21.42
N THR A 191 -8.95 7.75 22.22
CA THR A 191 -9.19 7.29 23.59
C THR A 191 -10.53 6.59 23.69
N LEU A 192 -10.58 5.50 24.44
CA LEU A 192 -11.73 4.63 24.62
C LEU A 192 -12.17 4.62 26.08
N THR A 193 -13.41 5.05 26.34
CA THR A 193 -14.00 5.06 27.67
C THR A 193 -15.25 4.18 27.69
N PRO A 194 -15.36 3.17 28.56
CA PRO A 194 -16.59 2.40 28.71
C PRO A 194 -17.73 3.32 29.17
N VAL A 195 -18.89 3.24 28.51
CA VAL A 195 -20.10 4.01 28.86
C VAL A 195 -21.33 3.13 28.80
N GLY A 196 -22.46 3.61 29.34
CA GLY A 196 -23.74 2.94 29.15
C GLY A 196 -24.07 2.83 27.65
N GLY A 197 -24.25 1.60 27.16
CA GLY A 197 -24.55 1.33 25.74
C GLY A 197 -23.35 1.05 24.83
N GLY A 198 -22.11 1.06 25.34
CA GLY A 198 -20.94 0.65 24.56
C GLY A 198 -19.64 1.32 25.01
N THR A 199 -18.89 1.86 24.05
CA THR A 199 -17.62 2.54 24.26
C THR A 199 -17.67 3.92 23.62
N GLU A 200 -17.39 4.94 24.41
CA GLU A 200 -17.11 6.28 23.91
C GLU A 200 -15.72 6.29 23.25
N VAL A 201 -15.67 6.73 22.00
CA VAL A 201 -14.46 6.92 21.21
C VAL A 201 -14.25 8.41 21.06
N ARG A 202 -13.20 8.93 21.70
CA ARG A 202 -12.77 10.33 21.55
C ARG A 202 -11.54 10.38 20.65
N LEU A 203 -11.67 11.05 19.51
CA LEU A 203 -10.60 11.27 18.55
C LEU A 203 -10.15 12.73 18.62
N VAL A 204 -8.85 12.94 18.79
CA VAL A 204 -8.20 14.25 18.72
C VAL A 204 -7.14 14.19 17.62
N HIS A 205 -7.17 15.13 16.67
CA HIS A 205 -6.17 15.29 15.62
C HIS A 205 -5.46 16.63 15.81
N ASP A 206 -4.21 16.55 16.26
CA ASP A 206 -3.33 17.67 16.58
C ASP A 206 -2.26 17.90 15.51
N GLY A 207 -1.65 19.09 15.53
CA GLY A 207 -0.55 19.45 14.63
C GLY A 207 -1.00 19.87 13.23
N LEU A 208 -2.20 20.46 13.13
CA LEU A 208 -2.78 20.95 11.88
C LEU A 208 -2.82 22.47 11.85
N SER A 209 -2.73 23.05 10.65
CA SER A 209 -3.18 24.42 10.37
C SER A 209 -4.71 24.50 10.44
N GLU A 210 -5.26 25.72 10.51
CA GLU A 210 -6.71 25.92 10.52
C GLU A 210 -7.40 25.33 9.27
N GLU A 211 -6.81 25.55 8.09
CA GLU A 211 -7.31 25.01 6.82
C GLU A 211 -7.26 23.48 6.80
N GLN A 212 -6.13 22.89 7.24
CA GLN A 212 -5.99 21.45 7.35
C GLN A 212 -7.01 20.86 8.34
N ALA A 213 -7.22 21.50 9.49
CA ALA A 213 -8.18 21.06 10.49
C ALA A 213 -9.62 21.03 9.94
N ALA A 214 -10.02 22.05 9.17
CA ALA A 214 -11.33 22.08 8.52
C ALA A 214 -11.51 20.93 7.52
N ARG A 215 -10.53 20.69 6.65
CA ARG A 215 -10.56 19.58 5.68
C ARG A 215 -10.57 18.20 6.35
N HIS A 216 -9.77 18.01 7.40
CA HIS A 216 -9.75 16.77 8.16
C HIS A 216 -11.02 16.57 8.99
N ALA A 217 -11.69 17.64 9.41
CA ALA A 217 -12.96 17.56 10.12
C ALA A 217 -14.04 16.90 9.25
N GLU A 218 -14.14 17.26 7.96
CA GLU A 218 -15.07 16.63 7.02
C GLU A 218 -14.81 15.13 6.90
N GLY A 219 -13.55 14.73 6.69
CA GLY A 219 -13.17 13.31 6.60
C GLY A 219 -13.41 12.53 7.90
N TRP A 220 -12.99 13.07 9.04
CA TRP A 220 -13.23 12.40 10.33
C TRP A 220 -14.70 12.32 10.67
N ASN A 221 -15.51 13.30 10.27
CA ASN A 221 -16.95 13.24 10.46
C ASN A 221 -17.56 12.05 9.73
N HIS A 222 -17.26 11.91 8.45
CA HIS A 222 -17.68 10.78 7.61
C HIS A 222 -17.24 9.43 8.19
N PHE A 223 -15.95 9.27 8.48
CA PHE A 223 -15.44 7.98 8.93
C PHE A 223 -15.89 7.60 10.34
N LEU A 224 -16.04 8.55 11.27
CA LEU A 224 -16.55 8.22 12.61
C LEU A 224 -18.02 7.80 12.59
N ASP A 225 -18.82 8.33 11.67
CA ASP A 225 -20.22 7.87 11.49
C ASP A 225 -20.23 6.43 10.93
N ARG A 226 -19.32 6.12 10.00
CA ARG A 226 -19.10 4.75 9.49
C ARG A 226 -18.58 3.79 10.56
N LEU A 227 -17.72 4.24 11.47
CA LEU A 227 -17.25 3.43 12.61
C LEU A 227 -18.44 3.00 13.50
N VAL A 228 -19.37 3.92 13.78
CA VAL A 228 -20.59 3.62 14.54
C VAL A 228 -21.47 2.61 13.77
N ALA A 229 -21.62 2.77 12.46
CA ALA A 229 -22.36 1.82 11.62
C ALA A 229 -21.72 0.42 11.65
N ALA A 230 -20.41 0.31 11.50
CA ALA A 230 -19.69 -0.95 11.62
C ALA A 230 -19.81 -1.56 13.02
N GLY A 231 -19.86 -0.74 14.07
CA GLY A 231 -20.13 -1.20 15.43
C GLY A 231 -21.52 -1.84 15.59
N LYS A 232 -22.53 -1.33 14.87
CA LYS A 232 -23.92 -1.84 14.90
C LYS A 232 -24.13 -3.07 14.04
N HIS A 233 -23.54 -3.07 12.85
CA HIS A 233 -23.87 -4.01 11.78
C HIS A 233 -22.73 -4.97 11.42
N GLY A 234 -21.55 -4.79 12.02
CA GLY A 234 -20.31 -5.52 11.72
C GLY A 234 -19.52 -4.96 10.53
N ASP A 235 -20.19 -4.19 9.66
CA ASP A 235 -19.62 -3.54 8.48
C ASP A 235 -20.41 -2.24 8.19
N ALA A 236 -19.74 -1.19 7.73
CA ALA A 236 -20.38 0.09 7.38
C ALA A 236 -21.01 0.07 5.98
N GLY A 237 -20.77 -0.97 5.18
CA GLY A 237 -21.17 -1.06 3.79
C GLY A 237 -20.22 -0.33 2.83
N PRO A 238 -20.60 -0.21 1.55
CA PRO A 238 -19.84 0.55 0.56
C PRO A 238 -19.60 2.00 1.01
N ASP A 239 -18.48 2.58 0.60
CA ASP A 239 -18.16 3.98 0.83
C ASP A 239 -18.32 4.78 -0.46
N GLU A 240 -19.20 5.78 -0.45
CA GLU A 240 -19.40 6.68 -1.59
C GLU A 240 -18.12 7.49 -1.91
N TRP A 241 -17.32 7.82 -0.90
CA TRP A 241 -16.04 8.52 -1.12
C TRP A 241 -14.97 7.61 -1.72
N ALA A 242 -15.15 6.29 -1.67
CA ALA A 242 -14.30 5.31 -2.33
C ALA A 242 -14.84 4.85 -3.69
N ALA A 243 -16.03 5.32 -4.11
CA ALA A 243 -16.70 4.82 -5.30
C ALA A 243 -15.99 5.24 -6.59
N THR A 244 -15.43 6.44 -6.63
CA THR A 244 -14.67 6.96 -7.77
C THR A 244 -13.32 7.49 -7.28
N PRO A 245 -12.19 6.96 -7.78
CA PRO A 245 -10.86 7.42 -7.39
C PRO A 245 -10.57 8.83 -7.91
N ASP A 246 -9.73 9.57 -7.18
CA ASP A 246 -9.11 10.82 -7.65
C ASP A 246 -7.60 10.79 -7.27
N PRO A 247 -6.67 10.79 -8.25
CA PRO A 247 -6.91 10.79 -9.70
C PRO A 247 -7.52 9.48 -10.21
N LEU A 248 -7.99 9.46 -11.46
CA LEU A 248 -8.45 8.25 -12.15
C LEU A 248 -7.30 7.66 -12.98
N ASP A 249 -6.40 6.93 -12.32
CA ASP A 249 -5.17 6.35 -12.89
C ASP A 249 -5.04 4.83 -12.63
N GLU A 250 -3.96 4.21 -13.09
CA GLU A 250 -3.74 2.76 -12.98
C GLU A 250 -3.83 2.24 -11.53
N LEU A 251 -3.16 2.91 -10.59
CA LEU A 251 -3.05 2.44 -9.21
C LEU A 251 -4.33 2.69 -8.43
N SER A 252 -4.90 3.88 -8.58
CA SER A 252 -6.14 4.27 -7.92
C SER A 252 -7.35 3.47 -8.45
N CYS A 253 -7.45 3.20 -9.76
CA CYS A 253 -8.48 2.31 -10.30
C CYS A 253 -8.31 0.87 -9.82
N THR A 254 -7.07 0.40 -9.65
CA THR A 254 -6.80 -0.91 -9.04
C THR A 254 -7.23 -0.95 -7.57
N GLU A 255 -6.99 0.12 -6.81
CA GLU A 255 -7.47 0.25 -5.43
C GLU A 255 -9.02 0.31 -5.37
N ALA A 256 -9.67 1.01 -6.29
CA ALA A 256 -11.13 1.10 -6.35
C ALA A 256 -11.79 -0.25 -6.67
N THR A 257 -11.27 -0.96 -7.66
CA THR A 257 -11.76 -2.31 -8.03
C THR A 257 -11.46 -3.36 -6.96
N LEU A 258 -10.35 -3.22 -6.23
CA LEU A 258 -10.07 -4.02 -5.03
C LEU A 258 -11.12 -3.79 -3.95
N ALA A 259 -11.51 -2.53 -3.68
CA ALA A 259 -12.54 -2.22 -2.70
C ALA A 259 -13.89 -2.88 -3.06
N VAL A 260 -14.26 -2.85 -4.35
CA VAL A 260 -15.45 -3.52 -4.89
C VAL A 260 -15.37 -5.04 -4.67
N LEU A 261 -14.25 -5.66 -5.06
CA LEU A 261 -14.02 -7.09 -4.87
C LEU A 261 -14.11 -7.49 -3.39
N GLN A 262 -13.44 -6.77 -2.50
CA GLN A 262 -13.48 -7.04 -1.08
C GLN A 262 -14.90 -7.00 -0.54
N HIS A 263 -15.74 -6.07 -1.00
CA HIS A 263 -17.13 -6.01 -0.56
C HIS A 263 -17.89 -7.29 -0.89
N VAL A 264 -17.70 -7.84 -2.10
CA VAL A 264 -18.32 -9.09 -2.53
C VAL A 264 -17.83 -10.29 -1.73
N LEU A 265 -16.53 -10.35 -1.44
CA LEU A 265 -15.90 -11.48 -0.73
C LEU A 265 -16.25 -11.57 0.76
N ARG A 266 -16.79 -10.48 1.36
CA ARG A 266 -17.09 -10.41 2.80
C ARG A 266 -18.14 -11.43 3.21
N GLY A 267 -17.79 -12.27 4.19
CA GLY A 267 -18.73 -13.27 4.71
C GLY A 267 -19.10 -14.35 3.69
N MET A 268 -18.25 -14.59 2.68
CA MET A 268 -18.32 -15.84 1.94
C MET A 268 -17.93 -17.01 2.85
N ASP A 269 -18.67 -18.10 2.76
CA ASP A 269 -18.43 -19.32 3.55
C ASP A 269 -18.05 -20.54 2.67
N ALA A 270 -17.90 -21.70 3.29
CA ALA A 270 -17.51 -22.93 2.60
C ALA A 270 -18.53 -23.38 1.52
N THR A 271 -19.80 -23.01 1.66
CA THR A 271 -20.85 -23.28 0.67
C THR A 271 -20.63 -22.44 -0.57
N ASP A 272 -20.35 -21.15 -0.39
CA ASP A 272 -20.04 -20.24 -1.50
C ASP A 272 -18.80 -20.71 -2.27
N LEU A 273 -17.78 -21.21 -1.58
CA LEU A 273 -16.53 -21.67 -2.20
C LEU A 273 -16.69 -22.83 -3.18
N ALA A 274 -17.73 -23.66 -3.03
CA ALA A 274 -18.03 -24.78 -3.92
C ALA A 274 -19.01 -24.41 -5.05
N ALA A 275 -19.52 -23.17 -5.07
CA ALA A 275 -20.48 -22.74 -6.07
C ALA A 275 -19.83 -22.60 -7.46
N PRO A 276 -20.55 -22.95 -8.55
CA PRO A 276 -20.07 -22.69 -9.90
C PRO A 276 -20.01 -21.18 -10.16
N THR A 277 -19.03 -20.74 -10.94
CA THR A 277 -18.96 -19.34 -11.39
C THR A 277 -19.44 -19.20 -12.84
N PRO A 278 -19.78 -17.98 -13.29
CA PRO A 278 -20.01 -17.71 -14.71
C PRO A 278 -18.79 -17.99 -15.61
N CYS A 279 -17.58 -17.96 -15.03
CA CYS A 279 -16.40 -18.50 -15.68
C CYS A 279 -16.45 -20.02 -15.62
N THR A 280 -16.89 -20.66 -16.71
CA THR A 280 -17.19 -22.10 -16.74
C THR A 280 -16.00 -23.02 -16.43
N GLU A 281 -14.78 -22.48 -16.40
CA GLU A 281 -13.56 -23.20 -16.03
C GLU A 281 -13.37 -23.33 -14.53
N TYR A 282 -14.05 -22.51 -13.72
CA TYR A 282 -13.77 -22.37 -12.29
C TYR A 282 -15.05 -22.43 -11.43
N ASP A 283 -14.98 -23.18 -10.33
CA ASP A 283 -15.76 -22.88 -9.13
C ASP A 283 -15.14 -21.68 -8.36
N VAL A 284 -15.82 -21.19 -7.33
CA VAL A 284 -15.36 -20.02 -6.55
C VAL A 284 -13.98 -20.25 -5.93
N SER A 285 -13.69 -21.45 -5.42
CA SER A 285 -12.38 -21.77 -4.85
C SER A 285 -11.27 -21.76 -5.91
N GLN A 286 -11.53 -22.30 -7.09
CA GLN A 286 -10.58 -22.31 -8.21
C GLN A 286 -10.37 -20.91 -8.77
N LEU A 287 -11.42 -20.09 -8.80
CA LEU A 287 -11.33 -18.68 -9.20
C LEU A 287 -10.48 -17.88 -8.20
N ALA A 288 -10.61 -18.15 -6.90
CA ALA A 288 -9.73 -17.59 -5.88
C ALA A 288 -8.26 -18.02 -6.08
N ASP A 289 -8.01 -19.30 -6.38
CA ASP A 289 -6.66 -19.79 -6.71
C ASP A 289 -6.09 -19.11 -7.96
N HIS A 290 -6.92 -18.86 -8.98
CA HIS A 290 -6.57 -18.10 -10.18
C HIS A 290 -6.16 -16.67 -9.83
N LEU A 291 -7.01 -15.92 -9.12
CA LEU A 291 -6.74 -14.54 -8.74
C LEU A 291 -5.46 -14.39 -7.92
N MET A 292 -5.21 -15.29 -6.97
CA MET A 292 -3.98 -15.28 -6.16
C MET A 292 -2.72 -15.54 -7.01
N ARG A 293 -2.84 -16.33 -8.07
CA ARG A 293 -1.75 -16.56 -9.04
C ARG A 293 -1.50 -15.31 -9.87
N SER A 294 -2.55 -14.64 -10.35
CA SER A 294 -2.45 -13.36 -11.06
C SER A 294 -1.72 -12.32 -10.21
N LEU A 295 -2.11 -12.19 -8.93
CA LEU A 295 -1.43 -11.31 -7.96
C LEU A 295 0.04 -11.65 -7.78
N THR A 296 0.37 -12.94 -7.72
CA THR A 296 1.76 -13.40 -7.58
C THR A 296 2.60 -13.02 -8.79
N ILE A 297 2.10 -13.26 -10.01
CA ILE A 297 2.82 -12.99 -11.26
C ILE A 297 2.98 -11.48 -11.45
N ILE A 298 1.88 -10.73 -11.36
CA ILE A 298 1.89 -9.28 -11.58
C ILE A 298 2.68 -8.57 -10.48
N GLY A 299 2.50 -8.96 -9.22
CA GLY A 299 3.31 -8.42 -8.13
C GLY A 299 4.80 -8.73 -8.28
N GLY A 300 5.13 -9.94 -8.73
CA GLY A 300 6.51 -10.36 -8.99
C GLY A 300 7.24 -9.45 -9.99
N ALA A 301 6.55 -8.94 -11.01
CA ALA A 301 7.10 -7.98 -11.97
C ALA A 301 7.54 -6.65 -11.33
N ALA A 302 6.95 -6.28 -10.19
CA ALA A 302 7.36 -5.14 -9.36
C ALA A 302 8.28 -5.53 -8.19
N GLY A 303 8.71 -6.79 -8.13
CA GLY A 303 9.54 -7.32 -7.04
C GLY A 303 8.77 -7.64 -5.76
N ALA A 304 7.44 -7.74 -5.80
CA ALA A 304 6.65 -8.17 -4.66
C ALA A 304 6.95 -9.63 -4.30
N GLN A 305 7.02 -9.91 -3.00
CA GLN A 305 7.14 -11.27 -2.47
C GLN A 305 5.96 -11.52 -1.54
N LEU A 306 4.99 -12.29 -2.03
CA LEU A 306 3.82 -12.63 -1.26
C LEU A 306 4.17 -13.69 -0.20
N PRO A 307 3.69 -13.55 1.05
CA PRO A 307 3.82 -14.62 2.03
C PRO A 307 3.04 -15.87 1.58
N PRO A 308 3.36 -17.04 2.14
CA PRO A 308 2.55 -18.23 1.92
C PRO A 308 1.08 -17.97 2.24
N ARG A 309 0.20 -18.41 1.34
CA ARG A 309 -1.24 -18.22 1.48
C ARG A 309 -1.78 -19.04 2.65
N ASP A 310 -2.38 -18.36 3.62
CA ASP A 310 -3.18 -18.98 4.68
C ASP A 310 -4.57 -19.29 4.13
N LYS A 311 -4.85 -20.57 3.83
CA LYS A 311 -6.14 -21.01 3.29
C LYS A 311 -7.25 -21.07 4.34
N ASP A 312 -6.91 -21.02 5.63
CA ASP A 312 -7.88 -21.06 6.74
C ASP A 312 -8.43 -19.67 7.07
N ALA A 313 -7.74 -18.60 6.65
CA ALA A 313 -8.24 -17.24 6.76
C ALA A 313 -9.46 -17.01 5.85
N PRO A 314 -10.36 -16.04 6.14
CA PRO A 314 -11.41 -15.64 5.22
C PRO A 314 -10.85 -15.22 3.85
N LEU A 315 -11.53 -15.58 2.76
CA LEU A 315 -11.05 -15.28 1.39
C LEU A 315 -10.78 -13.78 1.16
N GLU A 316 -11.64 -12.90 1.69
CA GLU A 316 -11.41 -11.45 1.64
C GLU A 316 -10.07 -11.05 2.28
N THR A 317 -9.73 -11.60 3.44
CA THR A 317 -8.45 -11.34 4.11
C THR A 317 -7.28 -11.81 3.26
N GLN A 318 -7.37 -13.01 2.68
CA GLN A 318 -6.32 -13.57 1.82
C GLN A 318 -6.03 -12.65 0.62
N VAL A 319 -7.09 -12.22 -0.07
CA VAL A 319 -6.98 -11.35 -1.25
C VAL A 319 -6.49 -9.95 -0.86
N ALA A 320 -7.08 -9.35 0.17
CA ALA A 320 -6.74 -7.99 0.59
C ALA A 320 -5.27 -7.88 1.04
N ASP A 321 -4.78 -8.85 1.81
CA ASP A 321 -3.41 -8.82 2.31
C ASP A 321 -2.40 -9.04 1.18
N ALA A 322 -2.71 -9.90 0.20
CA ALA A 322 -1.86 -10.09 -0.98
C ALA A 322 -1.86 -8.86 -1.90
N ALA A 323 -3.06 -8.35 -2.24
CA ALA A 323 -3.21 -7.16 -3.07
C ALA A 323 -2.49 -5.95 -2.48
N GLN A 324 -2.53 -5.79 -1.17
CA GLN A 324 -1.81 -4.72 -0.48
C GLN A 324 -0.29 -4.81 -0.69
N VAL A 325 0.31 -6.00 -0.60
CA VAL A 325 1.75 -6.19 -0.85
C VAL A 325 2.09 -5.86 -2.31
N VAL A 326 1.24 -6.29 -3.25
CA VAL A 326 1.40 -6.03 -4.69
C VAL A 326 1.33 -4.54 -5.00
N LEU A 327 0.28 -3.84 -4.54
CA LEU A 327 0.09 -2.41 -4.76
C LEU A 327 1.22 -1.58 -4.17
N GLN A 328 1.72 -1.94 -2.98
CA GLN A 328 2.87 -1.26 -2.38
C GLN A 328 4.15 -1.49 -3.18
N ALA A 329 4.35 -2.67 -3.78
CA ALA A 329 5.50 -2.93 -4.63
C ALA A 329 5.44 -2.07 -5.89
N TRP A 330 4.28 -1.97 -6.54
CA TRP A 330 4.09 -1.10 -7.71
C TRP A 330 4.28 0.37 -7.38
N ARG A 331 3.73 0.86 -6.27
CA ARG A 331 3.96 2.25 -5.82
C ARG A 331 5.45 2.55 -5.60
N ARG A 332 6.20 1.64 -4.96
CA ARG A 332 7.65 1.80 -4.78
C ARG A 332 8.44 1.71 -6.09
N ARG A 333 8.01 0.85 -7.01
CA ARG A 333 8.68 0.65 -8.30
C ARG A 333 8.43 1.83 -9.25
N GLY A 334 7.28 2.50 -9.13
CA GLY A 334 6.81 3.50 -10.09
C GLY A 334 6.39 2.87 -11.42
N LEU A 335 5.69 3.65 -12.26
CA LEU A 335 5.14 3.16 -13.52
C LEU A 335 5.97 3.53 -14.76
N ASP A 336 7.15 4.12 -14.57
CA ASP A 336 8.04 4.48 -15.66
C ASP A 336 8.87 3.29 -16.18
N GLY A 337 9.19 3.36 -17.49
CA GLY A 337 10.09 2.45 -18.18
C GLY A 337 9.41 1.13 -18.55
N THR A 338 10.11 0.02 -18.34
CA THR A 338 9.61 -1.33 -18.64
C THR A 338 9.82 -2.28 -17.46
N VAL A 339 9.04 -3.36 -17.47
CA VAL A 339 9.13 -4.49 -16.55
C VAL A 339 9.06 -5.79 -17.35
N GLU A 340 9.63 -6.86 -16.79
CA GLU A 340 9.45 -8.19 -17.34
C GLU A 340 8.16 -8.81 -16.78
N LEU A 341 7.25 -9.21 -17.68
CA LEU A 341 6.04 -9.95 -17.37
C LEU A 341 5.98 -11.18 -18.26
N ASN A 342 6.01 -12.38 -17.68
CA ASN A 342 6.03 -13.66 -18.41
C ASN A 342 7.09 -13.68 -19.54
N SER A 343 8.31 -13.24 -19.22
CA SER A 343 9.46 -13.14 -20.14
C SER A 343 9.32 -12.12 -21.29
N ASN A 344 8.30 -11.25 -21.26
CA ASN A 344 8.14 -10.15 -22.20
C ASN A 344 8.41 -8.81 -21.51
N GLN A 345 9.00 -7.86 -22.22
CA GLN A 345 9.16 -6.47 -21.75
C GLN A 345 7.91 -5.68 -22.07
N VAL A 346 7.26 -5.13 -21.04
CA VAL A 346 6.02 -4.37 -21.16
C VAL A 346 6.09 -3.08 -20.35
N PRO A 347 5.32 -2.03 -20.71
CA PRO A 347 5.13 -0.88 -19.84
C PRO A 347 4.46 -1.30 -18.51
N PRO A 348 4.90 -0.79 -17.34
CA PRO A 348 4.29 -1.07 -16.03
C PRO A 348 2.79 -0.81 -15.94
N THR A 349 2.28 0.15 -16.73
CA THR A 349 0.85 0.48 -16.77
C THR A 349 0.00 -0.70 -17.23
N MET A 350 0.54 -1.59 -18.07
CA MET A 350 -0.16 -2.77 -18.55
C MET A 350 -0.47 -3.79 -17.42
N PRO A 351 0.50 -4.35 -16.68
CA PRO A 351 0.20 -5.27 -15.58
C PRO A 351 -0.63 -4.63 -14.45
N VAL A 352 -0.43 -3.35 -14.13
CA VAL A 352 -1.27 -2.68 -13.12
C VAL A 352 -2.70 -2.50 -13.63
N GLY A 353 -2.90 -2.09 -14.88
CA GLY A 353 -4.22 -2.08 -15.51
C GLY A 353 -4.90 -3.45 -15.47
N ILE A 354 -4.16 -4.53 -15.76
CA ILE A 354 -4.67 -5.91 -15.66
C ILE A 354 -5.17 -6.21 -14.24
N LEU A 355 -4.53 -5.73 -13.16
CA LEU A 355 -5.05 -5.93 -11.80
C LEU A 355 -6.46 -5.33 -11.63
N SER A 356 -6.69 -4.13 -12.15
CA SER A 356 -8.03 -3.51 -12.09
C SER A 356 -9.09 -4.35 -12.82
N LEU A 357 -8.70 -4.97 -13.93
CA LEU A 357 -9.54 -5.86 -14.73
C LEU A 357 -9.81 -7.19 -14.01
N GLU A 358 -8.79 -7.83 -13.46
CA GLU A 358 -8.88 -9.06 -12.66
C GLU A 358 -9.80 -8.85 -11.45
N PHE A 359 -9.63 -7.74 -10.72
CA PHE A 359 -10.47 -7.45 -9.56
C PHE A 359 -11.92 -7.21 -9.93
N LEU A 360 -12.20 -6.39 -10.95
CA LEU A 360 -13.59 -6.04 -11.28
C LEU A 360 -14.35 -7.20 -11.92
N ILE A 361 -13.76 -7.90 -12.89
CA ILE A 361 -14.42 -9.04 -13.54
C ILE A 361 -14.68 -10.15 -12.52
N HIS A 362 -13.71 -10.44 -11.65
CA HIS A 362 -13.91 -11.50 -10.67
C HIS A 362 -14.79 -11.07 -9.50
N ALA A 363 -14.85 -9.79 -9.15
CA ALA A 363 -15.89 -9.29 -8.25
C ALA A 363 -17.29 -9.59 -8.81
N TRP A 364 -17.49 -9.43 -10.13
CA TRP A 364 -18.75 -9.83 -10.78
C TRP A 364 -18.97 -11.34 -10.76
N ASP A 365 -17.96 -12.15 -11.09
CA ASP A 365 -18.06 -13.61 -11.06
C ASP A 365 -18.47 -14.13 -9.66
N PHE A 366 -17.80 -13.62 -8.61
CA PHE A 366 -18.10 -13.93 -7.22
C PHE A 366 -19.48 -13.45 -6.79
N ALA A 367 -19.90 -12.26 -7.23
CA ALA A 367 -21.20 -11.69 -6.89
C ALA A 367 -22.33 -12.54 -7.47
N ILE A 368 -22.22 -12.96 -8.75
CA ILE A 368 -23.21 -13.84 -9.37
C ILE A 368 -23.24 -15.21 -8.70
N ALA A 369 -22.07 -15.81 -8.43
CA ALA A 369 -22.00 -17.12 -7.77
C ALA A 369 -22.65 -17.11 -6.37
N ALA A 370 -22.47 -16.01 -5.62
CA ALA A 370 -23.04 -15.84 -4.29
C ALA A 370 -24.45 -15.21 -4.27
N GLY A 371 -25.03 -14.87 -5.43
CA GLY A 371 -26.33 -14.20 -5.52
C GLY A 371 -26.36 -12.79 -4.89
N ARG A 372 -25.25 -12.05 -4.96
CA ARG A 372 -25.07 -10.73 -4.34
C ARG A 372 -25.10 -9.62 -5.39
N PRO A 373 -25.60 -8.42 -5.03
CA PRO A 373 -25.48 -7.27 -5.92
C PRO A 373 -24.01 -6.81 -6.02
N LEU A 374 -23.65 -6.27 -7.18
CA LEU A 374 -22.38 -5.58 -7.40
C LEU A 374 -22.67 -4.12 -7.71
N ALA A 375 -22.04 -3.22 -6.97
CA ALA A 375 -22.08 -1.79 -7.25
C ALA A 375 -20.66 -1.30 -7.56
N VAL A 376 -20.51 -0.59 -8.67
CA VAL A 376 -19.26 0.02 -9.12
C VAL A 376 -19.62 1.31 -9.83
N SER A 377 -18.79 2.35 -9.70
CA SER A 377 -19.04 3.61 -10.39
C SER A 377 -18.83 3.47 -11.90
N GLU A 378 -19.57 4.27 -12.65
CA GLU A 378 -19.46 4.31 -14.11
C GLU A 378 -18.04 4.69 -14.57
N PRO A 379 -17.36 5.73 -14.01
CA PRO A 379 -15.99 6.07 -14.42
C PRO A 379 -14.98 4.93 -14.22
N VAL A 380 -15.09 4.15 -13.13
CA VAL A 380 -14.22 2.99 -12.90
C VAL A 380 -14.53 1.89 -13.92
N SER A 381 -15.80 1.66 -14.23
CA SER A 381 -16.21 0.68 -15.24
C SER A 381 -15.71 1.07 -16.64
N GLU A 382 -15.77 2.37 -16.99
CA GLU A 382 -15.26 2.90 -18.25
C GLU A 382 -13.73 2.74 -18.36
N TYR A 383 -13.01 3.05 -17.29
CA TYR A 383 -11.57 2.84 -17.21
C TYR A 383 -11.21 1.38 -17.48
N VAL A 384 -11.82 0.45 -16.74
CA VAL A 384 -11.53 -0.98 -16.87
C VAL A 384 -11.96 -1.51 -18.24
N LEU A 385 -13.05 -0.99 -18.83
CA LEU A 385 -13.42 -1.29 -20.21
C LEU A 385 -12.35 -0.83 -21.22
N GLY A 386 -11.77 0.35 -21.01
CA GLY A 386 -10.63 0.84 -21.79
C GLY A 386 -9.44 -0.10 -21.71
N VAL A 387 -9.07 -0.53 -20.49
CA VAL A 387 -8.02 -1.53 -20.27
C VAL A 387 -8.35 -2.84 -20.98
N ALA A 388 -9.59 -3.34 -20.85
CA ALA A 388 -10.03 -4.58 -21.47
C ALA A 388 -9.82 -4.57 -22.99
N HIS A 389 -10.17 -3.48 -23.67
CA HIS A 389 -9.94 -3.34 -25.12
C HIS A 389 -8.47 -3.39 -25.51
N GLN A 390 -7.57 -2.93 -24.64
CA GLN A 390 -6.13 -2.96 -24.89
C GLN A 390 -5.54 -4.35 -24.67
N VAL A 391 -6.00 -5.08 -23.64
CA VAL A 391 -5.37 -6.34 -23.22
C VAL A 391 -6.04 -7.60 -23.78
N ILE A 392 -7.36 -7.59 -23.99
CA ILE A 392 -8.13 -8.76 -24.48
C ILE A 392 -8.16 -8.76 -26.02
N THR A 393 -7.02 -9.10 -26.61
CA THR A 393 -6.88 -9.28 -28.06
C THR A 393 -7.38 -10.66 -28.51
N PRO A 394 -7.66 -10.90 -29.81
CA PRO A 394 -8.01 -12.24 -30.32
C PRO A 394 -6.96 -13.30 -29.96
N GLN A 395 -5.68 -12.93 -29.92
CA GLN A 395 -4.62 -13.84 -29.50
C GLN A 395 -4.69 -14.13 -28.00
N ALA A 396 -4.95 -13.11 -27.16
CA ALA A 396 -5.06 -13.27 -25.71
C ALA A 396 -6.23 -14.18 -25.30
N ARG A 397 -7.36 -14.11 -26.01
CA ARG A 397 -8.53 -14.97 -25.75
C ARG A 397 -8.20 -16.47 -25.80
N ASN A 398 -7.23 -16.88 -26.63
CA ASN A 398 -6.84 -18.28 -26.78
C ASN A 398 -6.18 -18.91 -25.55
N TYR A 399 -5.65 -18.11 -24.62
CA TYR A 399 -4.92 -18.62 -23.45
C TYR A 399 -5.32 -17.96 -22.12
N ALA A 400 -6.08 -16.86 -22.15
CA ALA A 400 -6.50 -16.12 -20.95
C ALA A 400 -7.95 -16.44 -20.51
N GLY A 401 -8.59 -17.47 -21.07
CA GLY A 401 -9.92 -17.93 -20.62
C GLY A 401 -11.07 -16.97 -20.96
N PHE A 402 -10.90 -16.10 -21.96
CA PHE A 402 -11.96 -15.19 -22.43
C PHE A 402 -12.68 -15.78 -23.64
N ALA A 403 -13.99 -16.00 -23.53
CA ALA A 403 -14.83 -16.46 -24.64
C ALA A 403 -15.09 -15.33 -25.65
N GLU A 404 -15.74 -15.63 -26.78
CA GLU A 404 -16.18 -14.61 -27.75
C GLU A 404 -17.11 -13.59 -27.11
N ALA A 405 -16.95 -12.31 -27.48
CA ALA A 405 -17.75 -11.23 -26.93
C ALA A 405 -19.25 -11.43 -27.24
N VAL A 406 -20.09 -11.16 -26.24
CA VAL A 406 -21.55 -11.24 -26.37
C VAL A 406 -22.11 -9.89 -26.79
N ALA A 407 -23.11 -9.89 -27.67
CA ALA A 407 -23.79 -8.66 -28.07
C ALA A 407 -24.69 -8.14 -26.93
N VAL A 408 -24.63 -6.84 -26.66
CA VAL A 408 -25.50 -6.12 -25.74
C VAL A 408 -25.99 -4.81 -26.38
N PRO A 409 -27.11 -4.23 -25.92
CA PRO A 409 -27.56 -2.92 -26.39
C PRO A 409 -26.47 -1.85 -26.23
N PRO A 410 -26.34 -0.89 -27.16
CA PRO A 410 -25.33 0.18 -27.06
C PRO A 410 -25.49 1.08 -25.82
N ASP A 411 -26.71 1.20 -25.31
CA ASP A 411 -27.11 1.95 -24.12
C ASP A 411 -27.11 1.11 -22.82
N ALA A 412 -26.66 -0.15 -22.89
CA ALA A 412 -26.44 -0.95 -21.70
C ALA A 412 -25.41 -0.31 -20.78
N ALA A 413 -25.56 -0.52 -19.47
CA ALA A 413 -24.62 -0.03 -18.47
C ALA A 413 -23.17 -0.43 -18.82
N VAL A 414 -22.21 0.43 -18.51
CA VAL A 414 -20.80 0.22 -18.90
C VAL A 414 -20.25 -1.10 -18.34
N LEU A 415 -20.63 -1.45 -17.11
CA LEU A 415 -20.27 -2.74 -16.52
C LEU A 415 -20.80 -3.91 -17.35
N ASP A 416 -22.06 -3.88 -17.81
CA ASP A 416 -22.63 -4.95 -18.63
C ASP A 416 -21.90 -5.10 -19.96
N ARG A 417 -21.51 -3.97 -20.58
CA ARG A 417 -20.69 -3.95 -21.80
C ARG A 417 -19.30 -4.55 -21.57
N LEU A 418 -18.67 -4.25 -20.43
CA LEU A 418 -17.40 -4.87 -20.01
C LEU A 418 -17.57 -6.38 -19.84
N ILE A 419 -18.55 -6.83 -19.06
CA ILE A 419 -18.81 -8.26 -18.83
C ILE A 419 -19.09 -8.97 -20.16
N ALA A 420 -19.93 -8.40 -21.01
CA ALA A 420 -20.21 -8.94 -22.34
C ALA A 420 -18.97 -9.04 -23.23
N PHE A 421 -18.07 -8.06 -23.18
CA PHE A 421 -16.82 -8.07 -23.93
C PHE A 421 -15.87 -9.20 -23.50
N THR A 422 -15.93 -9.65 -22.25
CA THR A 422 -15.16 -10.81 -21.75
C THR A 422 -15.73 -12.17 -22.19
N GLY A 423 -16.89 -12.15 -22.88
CA GLY A 423 -17.63 -13.33 -23.31
C GLY A 423 -18.59 -13.92 -22.27
N ARG A 424 -18.75 -13.24 -21.13
CA ARG A 424 -19.77 -13.56 -20.12
C ARG A 424 -21.12 -12.96 -20.52
N ARG A 425 -22.21 -13.48 -19.95
CA ARG A 425 -23.55 -12.95 -20.16
C ARG A 425 -23.97 -12.09 -18.96
N PRO A 426 -24.05 -10.74 -19.10
CA PRO A 426 -24.55 -9.90 -18.03
C PRO A 426 -26.02 -10.17 -17.74
N ALA A 427 -26.44 -9.97 -16.49
CA ALA A 427 -27.84 -10.02 -16.10
C ALA A 427 -28.51 -8.70 -16.45
N ILE A 428 -28.85 -8.52 -17.74
CA ILE A 428 -29.51 -7.30 -18.21
C ILE A 428 -30.94 -7.28 -17.64
N ALA A 429 -31.27 -6.28 -16.82
CA ALA A 429 -32.64 -6.05 -16.41
C ALA A 429 -33.51 -5.81 -17.66
N PRO A 430 -34.69 -6.41 -17.79
CA PRO A 430 -35.54 -6.17 -18.95
C PRO A 430 -35.86 -4.67 -19.05
N VAL A 431 -35.64 -4.09 -20.24
CA VAL A 431 -36.00 -2.71 -20.54
C VAL A 431 -37.48 -2.53 -20.22
N SER A 432 -37.79 -1.68 -19.24
CA SER A 432 -39.17 -1.29 -18.97
C SER A 432 -39.67 -0.52 -20.20
N THR A 433 -40.48 -1.19 -21.01
CA THR A 433 -41.18 -0.56 -22.12
C THR A 433 -42.30 0.29 -21.53
N ASN A 434 -42.08 1.60 -21.47
CA ASN A 434 -43.13 2.59 -21.24
C ASN A 434 -43.79 2.97 -22.56
#